data_AF-A0AAU5NYN0-F1
#
_entry.id   AF-A0AAU5NYN0-F1
#
_cell.length_a   1.000
_cell.length_b   1.000
_cell.length_c   1.000
_cell.angle_alpha   90.00
_cell.angle_beta   90.00
_cell.angle_gamma   90.00
#
_symmetry.space_group_name_H-M   'P 1'
#
loop_
_entity.id
_entity.type
_entity.pdbx_description
1 polymer ?
#
loop_
_entity_poly.entity_id
_entity_poly.type
_entity_poly.pdbx_seq_one_letter_code
_entity_poly.pdbx_strand_id
1 'polypeptide(L)' 'MAKKPVRAALGDTWLKCLVCQGDLFRDRGVLLNSTGMEFMKLAWADENATGLICWRCGYVHLFVNKDIKLYRADR' A
#
# COMPACT_ATOMS: atom_id res chain seq x y z
N MET A 1 8.11 13.09 11.31
CA MET A 1 8.75 11.81 11.69
C MET A 1 8.56 10.82 10.54
N ALA A 2 9.62 10.13 10.10
CA ALA A 2 9.46 9.08 9.08
C ALA A 2 8.61 7.94 9.65
N LYS A 3 7.61 7.47 8.90
CA LYS A 3 6.80 6.29 9.30
C LYS A 3 7.73 5.09 9.54
N LYS A 4 7.50 4.37 10.65
CA LYS A 4 8.23 3.12 10.96
C LYS A 4 7.92 2.05 9.90
N PRO A 5 8.87 1.15 9.57
CA PRO A 5 8.61 0.06 8.64
C PRO A 5 7.55 -0.90 9.18
N VAL A 6 6.83 -1.53 8.27
CA VAL A 6 5.82 -2.57 8.56
C VAL A 6 6.09 -3.81 7.72
N ARG A 7 5.65 -4.96 8.21
CA ARG A 7 5.43 -6.19 7.43
C ARG A 7 3.96 -6.28 7.04
N ALA A 8 3.66 -6.93 5.92
CA ALA A 8 2.29 -7.05 5.44
C ALA A 8 1.92 -8.50 5.13
N ALA A 9 0.65 -8.85 5.35
CA ALA A 9 0.10 -10.15 4.99
C ALA A 9 -1.29 -10.03 4.34
N LEU A 10 -1.58 -10.95 3.43
CA LEU A 10 -2.92 -11.19 2.87
C LEU A 10 -3.39 -12.56 3.35
N GLY A 11 -4.35 -12.60 4.27
CA GLY A 11 -4.66 -13.82 5.02
C GLY A 11 -3.40 -14.35 5.73
N ASP A 12 -3.07 -15.62 5.47
CA ASP A 12 -1.87 -16.29 6.01
C ASP A 12 -0.61 -16.10 5.13
N THR A 13 -0.73 -15.33 4.04
CA THR A 13 0.37 -15.13 3.09
C THR A 13 1.16 -13.86 3.41
N TRP A 14 2.40 -14.02 3.83
CA TRP A 14 3.33 -12.90 4.02
C TRP A 14 3.80 -12.32 2.69
N LEU A 15 3.69 -11.01 2.55
CA LEU A 15 4.05 -10.31 1.32
C LEU A 15 5.55 -10.02 1.26
N LYS A 16 6.13 -10.22 0.08
CA LYS A 16 7.49 -9.81 -0.27
C LYS A 16 7.49 -8.94 -1.51
N CYS A 17 8.50 -8.08 -1.61
CA CYS A 17 8.70 -7.24 -2.78
C CYS A 17 8.91 -8.10 -4.04
N LEU A 18 8.08 -7.90 -5.08
CA LEU A 18 8.20 -8.66 -6.34
C LEU A 18 9.54 -8.44 -7.04
N VAL A 19 10.18 -7.29 -6.79
CA VAL A 19 11.44 -6.90 -7.43
C VAL A 19 12.66 -7.39 -6.66
N CYS A 20 12.71 -7.18 -5.33
CA CYS A 20 13.92 -7.42 -4.54
C CYS A 20 13.75 -8.40 -3.38
N GLN A 21 12.57 -9.01 -3.24
CA GLN A 21 12.22 -9.99 -2.20
C GLN A 21 12.32 -9.49 -0.75
N GLY A 22 12.45 -8.18 -0.53
CA GLY A 22 12.41 -7.57 0.80
C GLY A 22 11.01 -7.63 1.43
N ASP A 23 10.94 -7.70 2.75
CA ASP A 23 9.72 -7.93 3.54
C ASP A 23 9.26 -6.71 4.35
N LEU A 24 10.01 -5.61 4.31
CA LEU A 24 9.69 -4.35 4.98
C LEU A 24 9.13 -3.31 4.00
N PHE A 25 8.08 -2.63 4.44
CA PHE A 25 7.33 -1.67 3.64
C PHE A 25 7.06 -0.36 4.41
N ARG A 26 6.79 0.71 3.65
CA ARG A 26 6.06 1.91 4.12
C ARG A 26 4.64 1.84 3.58
N ASP A 27 3.65 2.07 4.43
CA ASP A 27 2.24 2.13 4.01
C ASP A 27 1.84 3.55 3.59
N ARG A 28 0.99 3.61 2.55
CA ARG A 28 0.38 4.84 2.06
C ARG A 28 -1.02 4.55 1.50
N GLY A 29 -2.01 5.38 1.82
CA GLY A 29 -3.26 5.42 1.06
C GLY A 29 -3.04 6.07 -0.30
N VAL A 30 -3.52 5.42 -1.36
CA VAL A 30 -3.45 5.93 -2.74
C VAL A 30 -4.87 6.12 -3.25
N LEU A 31 -5.17 7.32 -3.73
CA LEU A 31 -6.43 7.61 -4.40
C LEU A 31 -6.37 7.04 -5.82
N LEU A 32 -7.40 6.28 -6.21
CA LEU A 32 -7.50 5.65 -7.53
C LEU A 32 -8.19 6.51 -8.59
N ASN A 33 -8.60 7.73 -8.25
CA ASN A 33 -9.25 8.66 -9.18
C ASN A 33 -8.24 9.21 -10.20
N SER A 34 -8.66 9.23 -11.47
CA SER A 34 -7.97 10.01 -12.50
C SER A 34 -8.34 11.49 -12.34
N THR A 35 -7.40 12.39 -12.61
CA THR A 35 -7.61 13.85 -12.53
C THR A 35 -8.84 14.35 -13.30
N GLY A 36 -9.33 13.60 -14.30
CA GLY A 36 -10.53 13.91 -15.07
C GLY A 36 -11.88 13.56 -14.39
N MET A 37 -11.91 12.66 -13.41
CA MET A 37 -13.14 12.31 -12.68
C MET A 37 -13.51 13.32 -11.58
N GLU A 38 -12.53 14.10 -11.10
CA GLU A 38 -12.77 15.21 -10.16
C GLU A 38 -13.65 16.31 -10.78
N PHE A 39 -13.61 16.48 -12.11
CA PHE A 39 -14.41 17.51 -12.80
C PHE A 39 -15.89 17.11 -12.98
N MET A 40 -16.22 15.82 -12.83
CA MET A 40 -17.54 15.23 -13.10
C MET A 40 -18.19 14.65 -11.83
N LYS A 41 -18.25 15.40 -10.72
CA LYS A 41 -19.12 15.15 -9.53
C LYS A 41 -19.24 13.68 -9.03
N LEU A 42 -18.24 12.85 -9.24
CA LEU A 42 -18.15 11.44 -8.80
C LEU A 42 -16.98 11.23 -7.85
N ALA A 43 -16.56 12.30 -7.16
CA ALA A 43 -15.51 12.28 -6.13
C ALA A 43 -15.87 11.47 -4.86
N TRP A 44 -17.01 10.76 -4.87
CA TRP A 44 -17.47 9.88 -3.77
C TRP A 44 -17.27 8.39 -4.07
N ALA A 45 -16.70 8.04 -5.24
CA ALA A 45 -16.13 6.71 -5.46
C ALA A 45 -14.76 6.65 -4.76
N ASP A 46 -14.79 6.64 -3.43
CA ASP A 46 -13.64 6.49 -2.52
C ASP A 46 -13.02 5.09 -2.62
N GLU A 47 -12.60 4.68 -3.82
CA GLU A 47 -11.75 3.50 -4.01
C GLU A 47 -10.35 3.86 -3.52
N ASN A 48 -10.17 3.77 -2.21
CA ASN A 48 -8.89 3.92 -1.54
C ASN A 48 -8.10 2.61 -1.66
N ALA A 49 -6.99 2.65 -2.40
CA ALA A 49 -6.05 1.54 -2.46
C ALA A 49 -5.01 1.62 -1.34
N THR A 50 -4.58 0.45 -0.86
CA THR A 50 -3.41 0.32 0.01
C THR A 50 -2.15 0.23 -0.84
N GLY A 51 -1.29 1.24 -0.72
CA GLY A 51 0.05 1.26 -1.29
C GLY A 51 1.08 0.74 -0.29
N LEU A 52 1.84 -0.29 -0.67
CA LEU A 52 3.02 -0.76 0.06
C LEU A 52 4.28 -0.42 -0.73
N ILE A 53 5.09 0.49 -0.20
CA ILE A 53 6.35 0.90 -0.81
C ILE A 53 7.47 0.08 -0.17
N CYS A 54 8.19 -0.72 -0.95
CA CYS A 54 9.31 -1.52 -0.45
C CYS A 54 10.39 -0.63 0.16
N TRP A 55 10.80 -0.93 1.39
CA TRP A 55 11.81 -0.15 2.11
C TRP A 55 13.20 -0.25 1.48
N ARG A 56 13.50 -1.34 0.75
CA ARG A 56 14.82 -1.61 0.16
C ARG A 56 15.00 -1.00 -1.22
N CYS A 57 14.04 -1.19 -2.14
CA CYS A 57 14.18 -0.77 -3.54
C CYS A 57 13.16 0.29 -4.00
N GLY A 58 12.19 0.67 -3.16
CA GLY A 58 11.19 1.68 -3.50
C GLY A 58 10.05 1.20 -4.42
N TYR A 59 10.05 -0.06 -4.88
CA TYR A 59 8.94 -0.60 -5.68
C TYR A 59 7.61 -0.52 -4.92
N VAL A 60 6.55 -0.15 -5.63
CA VAL A 60 5.21 0.09 -5.07
C VAL A 60 4.29 -1.05 -5.45
N HIS A 61 3.74 -1.72 -4.44
CA HIS A 61 2.60 -2.63 -4.61
C HIS A 61 1.31 -1.87 -4.33
N LEU A 62 0.32 -2.06 -5.19
CA LEU A 62 -0.98 -1.42 -5.06
C LEU A 62 -2.06 -2.48 -4.89
N PHE A 63 -2.83 -2.38 -3.81
CA PHE A 63 -3.92 -3.31 -3.49
C PHE A 63 -5.22 -2.52 -3.39
N VAL A 64 -6.19 -2.84 -4.24
CA VAL A 64 -7.51 -2.18 -4.26
C VAL A 64 -8.43 -2.76 -3.17
N ASN A 65 -8.20 -4.00 -2.74
CA ASN A 65 -8.93 -4.61 -1.64
C ASN A 65 -8.37 -4.18 -0.27
N LYS A 66 -9.22 -4.23 0.76
CA LYS A 66 -8.90 -3.78 2.12
C LYS A 66 -8.43 -4.91 3.06
N ASP A 67 -8.03 -6.05 2.49
CA ASP A 67 -7.72 -7.28 3.26
C ASP A 67 -6.24 -7.38 3.69
N ILE A 68 -5.44 -6.37 3.37
CA ILE A 68 -4.02 -6.30 3.75
C ILE A 68 -3.93 -5.98 5.25
N LYS A 69 -3.29 -6.87 6.01
CA LYS A 69 -2.95 -6.62 7.42
C LYS A 69 -1.52 -6.12 7.53
N LEU A 70 -1.34 -5.06 8.32
CA LEU A 70 -0.03 -4.47 8.61
C LEU A 70 0.41 -4.84 10.03
N TYR A 71 1.65 -5.31 10.14
CA TYR A 71 2.31 -5.64 11.39
C TYR A 71 3.48 -4.70 11.56
N ARG A 72 3.61 -4.08 12.73
CA ARG A 72 4.77 -3.22 13.01
C ARG A 72 6.03 -4.08 12.97
N ALA A 73 7.06 -3.55 12.31
CA ALA A 73 8.40 -4.12 12.41
C ALA A 73 9.08 -3.45 13.60
N ASP A 74 8.68 -3.85 14.80
CA ASP A 74 9.37 -3.51 16.03
C ASP A 74 10.76 -4.15 15.98
N ARG A 75 11.75 -3.44 16.54
CA ARG A 75 13.02 -4.08 16.90
C ARG A 75 12.84 -4.88 18.17
#